data_AF-A0A940BBH6-F1
#
_entry.id   AF-A0A940BBH6-F1
#
_cell.length_a   1.000
_cell.length_b   1.000
_cell.length_c   1.000
_cell.angle_alpha   90.00
_cell.angle_beta   90.00
_cell.angle_gamma   90.00
#
_symmetry.space_group_name_H-M   'P 1'
#
loop_
_entity.id
_entity.type
_entity.pdbx_description
1 polymer ?
#
loop_
_entity_poly.entity_id
_entity_poly.type
_entity_poly.pdbx_seq_one_letter_code
_entity_poly.pdbx_strand_id
1 'polypeptide(L)'
;MRKLLFLLTIIVAIASCGETPVPKPRGYFRATFPVKEYAAVADSLALPYSFDFPNYCVMERETSRGAERYWTNIVYPSLNAKVHLSFKFLDNNLDTLIEDSHTLAYKHTVKA
;
A
#
# COMPACT_ATOMS: atom_id res chain seq x y z
N MET A 1 -19.60 -65.11 -3.94
CA MET A 1 -20.28 -64.02 -3.20
C MET A 1 -19.38 -63.40 -2.12
N ARG A 2 -19.13 -64.04 -0.96
CA ARG A 2 -18.40 -63.44 0.18
C ARG A 2 -16.94 -63.03 -0.12
N LYS A 3 -16.20 -63.83 -0.90
CA LYS A 3 -14.82 -63.49 -1.32
C LYS A 3 -14.74 -62.32 -2.31
N LEU A 4 -15.76 -62.17 -3.16
CA LEU A 4 -15.86 -61.08 -4.14
C LEU A 4 -16.17 -59.76 -3.44
N LEU A 5 -17.06 -59.80 -2.44
CA LEU A 5 -17.36 -58.67 -1.59
C LEU A 5 -16.10 -58.18 -0.86
N PHE A 6 -15.33 -59.11 -0.29
CA PHE A 6 -14.09 -58.80 0.42
C PHE A 6 -13.02 -58.18 -0.49
N LEU A 7 -12.90 -58.66 -1.73
CA LEU A 7 -11.97 -58.10 -2.73
C LEU A 7 -12.37 -56.66 -3.11
N LEU A 8 -13.67 -56.40 -3.27
CA LEU A 8 -14.18 -55.08 -3.60
C LEU A 8 -13.91 -54.06 -2.47
N THR A 9 -14.08 -54.46 -1.21
CA THR A 9 -13.80 -53.60 -0.05
C THR A 9 -12.33 -53.20 0.00
N ILE A 10 -11.43 -54.13 -0.33
CA ILE A 10 -9.99 -53.86 -0.38
C ILE A 10 -9.68 -52.84 -1.47
N ILE A 11 -10.24 -53.00 -2.68
CA ILE A 11 -10.03 -52.08 -3.81
C ILE A 11 -10.52 -50.65 -3.48
N VAL A 12 -11.65 -50.51 -2.78
CA VAL A 12 -12.15 -49.19 -2.38
C VAL A 12 -11.25 -48.55 -1.31
N ALA A 13 -10.68 -49.35 -0.40
CA ALA A 13 -9.80 -48.85 0.66
C ALA A 13 -8.47 -48.29 0.11
N ILE A 14 -7.88 -48.91 -0.93
CA ILE A 14 -6.66 -48.38 -1.57
C ILE A 14 -6.92 -47.20 -2.52
N ALA A 15 -8.13 -47.06 -3.07
CA ALA A 15 -8.50 -45.94 -3.95
C ALA A 15 -8.77 -44.62 -3.19
N SER A 16 -8.85 -44.66 -1.86
CA SER A 16 -9.13 -43.48 -1.02
C SER A 16 -7.91 -42.58 -0.76
N CYS A 17 -6.71 -42.97 -1.22
CA CYS A 17 -5.50 -42.17 -1.04
C CYS A 17 -5.48 -41.02 -2.06
N GLY A 18 -6.01 -39.86 -1.68
CA GLY A 18 -5.89 -38.60 -2.41
C GLY A 18 -5.09 -37.60 -1.60
N GLU A 19 -4.31 -36.75 -2.28
CA GLU A 19 -3.58 -35.68 -1.62
C GLU A 19 -4.55 -34.62 -1.08
N THR A 20 -4.29 -34.11 0.13
CA THR A 20 -5.06 -32.99 0.68
C THR A 20 -4.73 -31.73 -0.12
N PRO A 21 -5.74 -30.99 -0.62
CA PRO A 21 -5.48 -29.78 -1.39
C PRO A 21 -4.83 -28.73 -0.49
N VAL A 22 -3.56 -28.43 -0.76
CA VAL A 22 -2.79 -27.42 -0.05
C VAL A 22 -3.11 -26.04 -0.63
N PRO A 23 -3.41 -25.02 0.19
CA PRO A 23 -3.63 -23.67 -0.32
C PRO A 23 -2.38 -23.16 -1.04
N LYS A 24 -2.59 -22.49 -2.18
CA LYS A 24 -1.50 -21.85 -2.92
C LYS A 24 -0.78 -20.82 -2.03
N PRO A 25 0.54 -20.64 -2.19
CA PRO A 25 1.27 -19.61 -1.48
C PRO A 25 0.72 -18.22 -1.81
N ARG A 26 0.84 -17.29 -0.87
CA ARG A 26 0.39 -15.91 -1.05
C ARG A 26 1.18 -15.27 -2.20
N GLY A 27 0.47 -14.85 -3.24
CA GLY A 27 1.05 -14.05 -4.32
C GLY A 27 1.17 -12.58 -3.89
N TYR A 28 2.33 -11.99 -4.12
CA TYR A 28 2.53 -10.55 -3.95
C TYR A 28 2.41 -9.84 -5.30
N PHE A 29 2.06 -8.56 -5.28
CA PHE A 29 2.11 -7.73 -6.47
C PHE A 29 3.53 -7.70 -7.04
N ARG A 30 3.67 -8.02 -8.33
CA ARG A 30 4.92 -7.84 -9.06
C ARG A 30 5.00 -6.40 -9.56
N ALA A 31 5.41 -5.48 -8.69
CA ALA A 31 5.71 -4.10 -9.07
C ALA A 31 7.18 -3.98 -9.49
N THR A 32 7.41 -3.53 -10.72
CA THR A 32 8.75 -3.16 -11.20
C THR A 32 8.91 -1.65 -11.05
N PHE A 33 9.91 -1.23 -10.29
CA PHE A 33 10.23 0.19 -10.13
C PHE A 33 11.42 0.57 -11.02
N PRO A 34 11.49 1.83 -11.51
CA PRO A 34 12.67 2.34 -12.17
C PRO A 34 13.90 2.31 -11.25
N VAL A 35 15.08 2.54 -11.83
CA VAL A 35 16.33 2.66 -11.06
C VAL A 35 16.18 3.78 -10.03
N LYS A 36 16.58 3.49 -8.79
CA LYS A 36 16.46 4.42 -7.66
C LYS A 36 17.57 5.46 -7.72
N GLU A 37 17.37 6.48 -8.53
CA GLU A 37 18.19 7.69 -8.54
C GLU A 37 17.41 8.80 -7.84
N TYR A 38 18.07 9.47 -6.90
CA TYR A 38 17.42 10.45 -6.04
C TYR A 38 17.88 11.87 -6.40
N ALA A 39 16.95 12.81 -6.30
CA ALA A 39 17.19 14.23 -6.38
C ALA A 39 16.63 14.91 -5.12
N ALA A 40 17.31 15.94 -4.64
CA ALA A 40 16.85 16.75 -3.52
C ALA A 40 15.68 17.66 -3.95
N VAL A 41 14.82 18.02 -2.99
CA VAL A 41 13.84 19.10 -3.17
C VAL A 41 14.52 20.37 -3.65
N ALA A 42 14.01 20.93 -4.75
CA ALA A 42 14.51 22.19 -5.28
C ALA A 42 14.19 23.36 -4.32
N ASP A 43 15.22 24.15 -4.00
CA ASP A 43 15.10 25.35 -3.15
C ASP A 43 14.08 26.38 -3.69
N SER A 44 13.81 26.35 -4.99
CA SER A 44 12.83 27.21 -5.67
C SER A 44 11.40 27.06 -5.16
N LEU A 45 11.07 25.94 -4.50
CA LEU A 45 9.74 25.73 -3.91
C LEU A 45 9.54 26.49 -2.60
N ALA A 46 10.60 27.00 -1.96
CA ALA A 46 10.54 27.73 -0.69
C ALA A 46 9.72 26.98 0.38
N LEU A 47 10.03 25.69 0.57
CA LEU A 47 9.38 24.83 1.55
C LEU A 47 10.17 24.84 2.87
N PRO A 48 9.51 24.71 4.04
CA PRO A 48 10.17 24.64 5.34
C PRO A 48 10.79 23.26 5.63
N TYR A 49 10.84 22.39 4.63
CA TYR A 49 11.36 21.02 4.71
C TYR A 49 12.11 20.67 3.43
N SER A 50 13.05 19.73 3.52
CA SER A 50 13.78 19.18 2.39
C SER A 50 13.95 17.67 2.58
N PHE A 51 13.92 16.93 1.47
CA PHE A 51 14.10 15.49 1.41
C PHE A 51 14.55 15.08 0.01
N ASP A 52 15.03 13.85 -0.11
CA ASP A 52 15.37 13.24 -1.39
C ASP A 52 14.19 12.45 -1.94
N PHE A 53 13.92 12.61 -3.23
CA PHE A 53 12.86 11.87 -3.92
C PHE A 53 13.36 11.34 -5.27
N PRO A 54 12.75 10.29 -5.83
CA PRO A 54 13.24 9.70 -7.06
C PRO A 54 13.17 10.68 -8.24
N ASN A 55 14.18 10.68 -9.10
CA ASN A 55 14.29 11.61 -10.24
C ASN A 55 13.20 11.43 -11.30
N TYR A 56 12.52 10.29 -11.31
CA TYR A 56 11.38 10.01 -12.19
C TYR A 56 10.04 10.54 -11.62
N CYS A 57 10.08 11.33 -10.55
CA CYS A 57 8.92 11.99 -9.97
C CYS A 57 8.92 13.49 -10.26
N VAL A 58 7.73 14.09 -10.20
CA VAL A 58 7.51 15.52 -10.36
C VAL A 58 6.90 16.05 -9.07
N MET A 59 7.47 17.12 -8.51
CA MET A 59 6.85 17.81 -7.38
C MET A 59 5.95 18.95 -7.86
N GLU A 60 4.74 18.98 -7.33
CA GLU A 60 3.69 19.95 -7.67
C GLU A 60 3.09 20.53 -6.39
N ARG A 61 2.88 21.85 -6.33
CA ARG A 61 2.14 22.44 -5.21
C ARG A 61 0.69 21.95 -5.22
N GLU A 62 0.13 21.71 -4.03
CA GLU A 62 -1.26 21.35 -3.87
C GLU A 62 -2.14 22.61 -4.02
N THR A 63 -3.05 22.61 -5.00
CA THR A 63 -3.91 23.75 -5.34
C THR A 63 -5.39 23.47 -5.08
N SER A 64 -5.72 22.31 -4.52
CA SER A 64 -7.10 21.98 -4.17
C SER A 64 -7.69 22.93 -3.12
N ARG A 65 -9.02 22.98 -3.09
CA ARG A 65 -9.75 23.82 -2.14
C ARG A 65 -9.49 23.33 -0.71
N GLY A 66 -8.90 24.18 0.12
CA GLY A 66 -8.50 23.84 1.49
C GLY A 66 -7.03 23.43 1.63
N ALA A 67 -6.26 23.46 0.54
CA ALA A 67 -4.81 23.26 0.58
C ALA A 67 -4.12 24.40 1.34
N GLU A 68 -3.15 24.06 2.17
CA GLU A 68 -2.31 25.03 2.86
C GLU A 68 -1.03 25.32 2.07
N ARG A 69 -0.38 26.45 2.39
CA ARG A 69 0.76 27.02 1.65
C ARG A 69 1.92 26.06 1.38
N TYR A 70 2.16 25.12 2.28
CA TYR A 70 3.31 24.20 2.24
C TYR A 70 2.91 22.77 1.91
N TRP A 71 1.67 22.54 1.47
CA TRP A 71 1.23 21.25 0.97
C TRP A 71 1.73 21.05 -0.45
N THR A 72 2.26 19.87 -0.72
CA THR A 72 2.85 19.52 -2.01
C THR A 72 2.49 18.09 -2.35
N ASN A 73 2.60 17.74 -3.62
CA ASN A 73 2.38 16.39 -4.11
C ASN A 73 3.62 15.90 -4.83
N ILE A 74 3.92 14.62 -4.66
CA ILE A 74 4.89 13.91 -5.49
C ILE A 74 4.11 13.07 -6.49
N VAL A 75 4.20 13.44 -7.76
CA VAL A 75 3.57 12.74 -8.87
C VAL A 75 4.56 11.74 -9.45
N TYR A 76 4.09 10.53 -9.70
CA TYR A 76 4.81 9.44 -10.36
C TYR A 76 4.13 9.16 -11.71
N PRO A 77 4.48 9.90 -12.78
CA PRO A 77 3.78 9.78 -14.06
C PRO A 77 3.84 8.37 -14.66
N SER A 78 5.00 7.71 -14.54
CA SER A 78 5.22 6.36 -15.05
C SER A 78 4.44 5.27 -14.29
N LEU A 79 4.07 5.54 -13.03
CA LEU A 79 3.34 4.60 -12.18
C LEU A 79 1.87 4.98 -12.02
N ASN A 80 1.42 6.07 -12.65
CA ASN A 80 0.11 6.67 -12.46
C ASN A 80 -0.27 6.81 -10.98
N ALA A 81 0.69 7.25 -10.16
CA ALA A 81 0.54 7.37 -8.72
C ALA A 81 0.84 8.79 -8.26
N LYS A 82 0.23 9.19 -7.13
CA LYS A 82 0.44 10.50 -6.50
C LYS A 82 0.53 10.31 -5.00
N VAL A 83 1.56 10.89 -4.40
CA VAL A 83 1.72 10.97 -2.94
C VAL A 83 1.37 12.38 -2.51
N HIS A 84 0.39 12.50 -1.63
CA HIS A 84 -0.04 13.77 -1.07
C HIS A 84 0.73 14.06 0.21
N LEU A 85 1.33 15.25 0.30
CA LEU A 85 2.10 15.68 1.46
C LEU A 85 1.43 16.90 2.10
N SER A 86 0.91 16.71 3.30
CA SER A 86 0.35 17.77 4.12
C SER A 86 1.34 18.16 5.21
N PHE A 87 1.72 19.43 5.23
CA PHE A 87 2.61 20.01 6.24
C PHE A 87 1.81 20.86 7.23
N LYS A 88 2.12 20.73 8.53
CA LYS A 88 1.53 21.49 9.63
C LYS A 88 2.64 21.98 10.55
N PHE A 89 2.56 23.24 10.99
CA PHE A 89 3.44 23.73 12.04
C PHE A 89 3.01 23.19 13.40
N LEU A 90 3.99 22.94 14.25
CA LEU A 90 3.76 22.61 15.65
C LEU A 90 3.72 23.90 16.46
N ASP A 91 2.59 24.18 17.09
CA ASP A 91 2.36 25.32 17.96
C ASP A 91 1.62 24.86 19.22
N ASN A 92 2.33 24.10 20.07
CA ASN A 92 1.81 23.48 21.30
C ASN A 92 0.49 22.69 21.12
N ASN A 93 0.26 22.17 19.91
CA ASN A 93 -0.97 21.52 19.46
C ASN A 93 -0.72 20.09 18.95
N LEU A 94 0.38 19.47 19.37
CA LEU A 94 0.80 18.16 18.90
C LEU A 94 -0.28 17.09 19.11
N ASP A 95 -0.88 17.07 20.31
CA ASP A 95 -1.94 16.11 20.65
C ASP A 95 -3.14 16.22 19.69
N THR A 96 -3.54 17.44 19.36
CA THR A 96 -4.62 17.71 18.40
C THR A 96 -4.25 17.23 17.00
N LEU A 97 -3.03 17.53 16.53
CA LEU A 97 -2.58 17.12 15.19
C LEU A 97 -2.46 15.59 15.05
N ILE A 98 -2.09 14.90 16.12
CA ILE A 98 -2.07 13.43 16.17
C ILE A 98 -3.50 12.89 16.07
N GLU A 99 -4.43 13.43 16.86
CA GLU A 99 -5.82 12.98 16.84
C GLU A 99 -6.52 13.29 15.50
N ASP A 100 -6.22 14.43 14.88
CA ASP A 100 -6.69 14.77 13.54
C ASP A 100 -6.18 13.75 12.50
N SER A 101 -4.91 13.33 12.61
CA SER A 101 -4.31 12.34 11.72
C SER A 101 -4.96 10.96 11.88
N HIS A 102 -5.22 10.53 13.11
CA HIS A 102 -5.98 9.32 13.39
C HIS A 102 -7.40 9.40 12.84
N THR A 103 -8.10 10.50 13.12
CA THR A 103 -9.46 10.73 12.65
C THR A 103 -9.53 10.66 11.13
N LEU A 104 -8.57 11.25 10.41
CA LEU A 104 -8.47 11.17 8.96
C LEU A 104 -8.30 9.73 8.45
N ALA A 105 -7.41 8.96 9.08
CA ALA A 105 -7.14 7.57 8.68
C ALA A 105 -8.34 6.64 8.92
N TYR A 106 -9.05 6.81 10.04
CA TYR A 106 -10.14 5.92 10.46
C TYR A 106 -11.54 6.36 10.04
N LYS A 107 -11.69 7.58 9.49
CA LYS A 107 -13.00 8.12 9.07
C LYS A 107 -13.76 7.22 8.09
N HIS A 108 -13.02 6.47 7.28
CA HIS A 108 -13.57 5.57 6.27
C HIS A 108 -13.79 4.13 6.77
N THR A 109 -13.30 3.78 7.96
CA THR A 109 -13.46 2.43 8.55
C THR A 109 -14.80 2.24 9.23
N VAL A 110 -15.43 3.30 9.73
CA VAL A 110 -16.67 3.23 10.52
C VAL A 110 -17.92 2.88 9.68
N LYS A 111 -17.83 2.91 8.34
CA LYS A 111 -18.93 2.59 7.41
C LYS A 111 -18.55 1.54 6.35
N ALA A 112 -17.74 0.54 6.71
CA ALA A 112 -17.43 -0.60 5.84
C ALA A 112 -17.95 -1.91 6.43
#